data_AF-A0A0P6YI86-F1
#
_entry.id   AF-A0A0P6YI86-F1
#
_cell.length_a   1.000
_cell.length_b   1.000
_cell.length_c   1.000
_cell.angle_alpha   90.00
_cell.angle_beta   90.00
_cell.angle_gamma   90.00
#
_symmetry.space_group_name_H-M   'P 1'
#
loop_
_entity.id
_entity.type
_entity.pdbx_description
1 polymer ?
#
loop_
_entity_poly.entity_id
_entity_poly.type
_entity_poly.pdbx_seq_one_letter_code
_entity_poly.pdbx_strand_id
1 'polypeptide(L)'
;MGRGGLQVGDDLLQAVRRFGGGNQLFPPGARVERLLRSLATVRFPQVKGYVFQMEWIAMHATEVVEIERSLGGGRSIDVVLKDGTFVELKNYDWSKWDERGLRYLAEKFAVQLKIYQQHADQVKFIFQNSVPNIVRQELESLGAIVEVYP
;
A
#
# COMPACT_ATOMS: atom_id res chain seq x y z
N MET A 1 11.94 -23.73 15.28
CA MET A 1 11.13 -23.72 14.03
C MET A 1 9.67 -23.75 14.43
N GLY A 2 8.78 -22.99 13.78
CA GLY A 2 7.33 -23.19 13.92
C GLY A 2 6.59 -22.12 14.72
N ARG A 3 5.84 -21.28 13.99
CA ARG A 3 4.56 -20.61 14.32
C ARG A 3 4.20 -19.56 13.26
N GLY A 4 5.21 -18.88 12.69
CA GLY A 4 4.99 -17.89 11.62
C GLY A 4 4.55 -18.46 10.26
N GLY A 5 4.91 -19.71 9.93
CA GLY A 5 4.58 -20.32 8.64
C GLY A 5 3.10 -20.71 8.47
N LEU A 6 2.45 -21.16 9.55
CA LEU A 6 1.05 -21.59 9.53
C LEU A 6 0.09 -20.38 9.41
N GLN A 7 0.32 -19.33 10.21
CA GLN A 7 -0.51 -18.13 10.16
C GLN A 7 -0.44 -17.40 8.82
N VAL A 8 0.70 -17.48 8.13
CA VAL A 8 0.87 -16.87 6.80
C VAL A 8 0.19 -17.68 5.70
N GLY A 9 0.20 -19.01 5.81
CA GLY A 9 -0.63 -19.86 4.96
C GLY A 9 -2.11 -19.53 5.14
N ASP A 10 -2.55 -19.29 6.37
CA ASP A 10 -3.92 -18.92 6.70
C ASP A 10 -4.29 -17.51 6.22
N ASP A 11 -3.43 -16.50 6.39
CA ASP A 11 -3.64 -15.14 5.89
C ASP A 11 -3.71 -15.12 4.36
N LEU A 12 -2.82 -15.87 3.69
CA LEU A 12 -2.83 -16.03 2.24
C LEU A 12 -4.07 -16.76 1.75
N LEU A 13 -4.45 -17.87 2.41
CA LEU A 13 -5.66 -18.64 2.08
C LEU A 13 -6.92 -17.82 2.35
N GLN A 14 -6.97 -17.03 3.42
CA GLN A 14 -8.07 -16.11 3.70
C GLN A 14 -8.16 -15.01 2.66
N ALA A 15 -7.04 -14.41 2.27
CA ALA A 15 -7.01 -13.41 1.21
C ALA A 15 -7.45 -14.00 -0.14
N VAL A 16 -6.93 -15.17 -0.53
CA VAL A 16 -7.34 -15.85 -1.77
C VAL A 16 -8.81 -16.28 -1.71
N ARG A 17 -9.33 -16.72 -0.56
CA ARG A 17 -10.76 -17.05 -0.42
C ARG A 17 -11.66 -15.81 -0.44
N ARG A 18 -11.25 -14.71 0.19
CA ARG A 18 -11.98 -13.44 0.22
C ARG A 18 -11.96 -12.72 -1.12
N PHE A 19 -10.82 -12.76 -1.83
CA PHE A 19 -10.59 -11.92 -3.01
C PHE A 19 -10.48 -12.72 -4.32
N GLY A 20 -10.11 -14.00 -4.28
CA GLY A 20 -10.02 -14.90 -5.45
C GLY A 20 -11.32 -15.60 -5.82
N GLY A 21 -12.39 -15.45 -5.02
CA GLY A 21 -13.70 -16.09 -5.24
C GLY A 21 -14.54 -15.50 -6.36
N GLY A 22 -14.02 -14.51 -7.11
CA GLY A 22 -14.62 -14.00 -8.34
C GLY A 22 -16.10 -13.64 -8.21
N ASN A 23 -16.43 -12.54 -7.54
CA ASN A 23 -17.53 -11.64 -7.92
C ASN A 23 -17.61 -10.43 -6.96
N GLN A 24 -17.72 -9.23 -7.55
CA GLN A 24 -18.16 -7.95 -6.95
C GLN A 24 -17.30 -7.15 -5.96
N LEU A 25 -16.12 -7.61 -5.50
CA LEU A 25 -15.30 -6.80 -4.57
C LEU A 25 -14.37 -5.77 -5.22
N PHE A 26 -14.11 -5.85 -6.53
CA PHE A 26 -13.17 -4.96 -7.22
C PHE A 26 -13.76 -4.41 -8.52
N PRO A 27 -13.45 -3.16 -8.90
CA PRO A 27 -13.99 -2.53 -10.09
C PRO A 27 -13.56 -3.27 -11.37
N PRO A 28 -14.40 -3.29 -12.42
CA PRO A 28 -14.04 -3.88 -13.70
C PRO A 28 -12.76 -3.25 -14.27
N GLY A 29 -11.74 -4.06 -14.56
CA GLY A 29 -10.44 -3.58 -15.08
C GLY A 29 -9.34 -3.40 -14.01
N ALA A 30 -9.66 -3.53 -12.73
CA ALA A 30 -8.67 -3.60 -11.66
C ALA A 30 -7.71 -4.79 -11.89
N ARG A 31 -6.38 -4.54 -11.89
CA ARG A 31 -5.35 -5.58 -12.08
C ARG A 31 -5.15 -6.45 -10.83
N VAL A 32 -6.23 -6.91 -10.21
CA VAL A 32 -6.25 -7.75 -9.00
C VAL A 32 -5.40 -9.01 -9.20
N GLU A 33 -5.36 -9.56 -10.41
CA GLU A 33 -4.55 -10.74 -10.73
C GLU A 33 -3.04 -10.52 -10.55
N ARG A 34 -2.53 -9.29 -10.70
CA ARG A 34 -1.11 -9.00 -10.47
C ARG A 34 -0.80 -9.00 -8.97
N LEU A 35 -1.67 -8.41 -8.16
CA LEU A 35 -1.61 -8.49 -6.70
C LEU A 35 -1.69 -9.93 -6.20
N LEU A 36 -2.63 -10.73 -6.73
CA LEU A 36 -2.75 -12.16 -6.39
C LEU A 36 -1.51 -12.97 -6.81
N ARG A 37 -0.90 -12.66 -7.97
CA ARG A 37 0.36 -13.28 -8.41
C ARG A 37 1.56 -12.85 -7.55
N SER A 38 1.64 -11.58 -7.18
CA SER A 38 2.67 -11.08 -6.27
C SER A 38 2.56 -11.80 -4.93
N LEU A 39 1.36 -11.89 -4.35
CA LEU A 39 1.08 -12.67 -3.13
C LEU A 39 1.51 -14.12 -3.21
N ALA A 40 1.31 -14.78 -4.35
CA ALA A 40 1.73 -16.16 -4.57
C ALA A 40 3.26 -16.34 -4.64
N THR A 41 4.04 -15.25 -4.75
CA THR A 41 5.48 -15.30 -5.07
C THR A 41 6.38 -14.53 -4.09
N VAL A 42 5.84 -13.76 -3.14
CA VAL A 42 6.63 -12.93 -2.21
C VAL A 42 7.04 -13.58 -0.88
N ARG A 43 8.06 -12.99 -0.23
CA ARG A 43 8.58 -13.39 1.10
C ARG A 43 7.73 -12.78 2.23
N PHE A 44 7.66 -13.48 3.36
CA PHE A 44 6.83 -13.21 4.54
C PHE A 44 6.42 -11.75 4.89
N PRO A 45 7.32 -10.74 4.96
CA PRO A 45 6.92 -9.37 5.32
C PRO A 45 6.08 -8.68 4.23
N GLN A 46 6.28 -9.07 2.97
CA GLN A 46 5.58 -8.50 1.83
C GLN A 46 4.13 -9.02 1.76
N VAL A 47 3.85 -10.23 2.26
CA VAL A 47 2.49 -10.79 2.30
C VAL A 47 1.56 -9.94 3.17
N LYS A 48 2.01 -9.52 4.36
CA LYS A 48 1.21 -8.64 5.24
C LYS A 48 0.94 -7.27 4.61
N GLY A 49 1.92 -6.73 3.87
CA GLY A 49 1.73 -5.50 3.09
C GLY A 49 0.66 -5.65 2.02
N TYR A 50 0.70 -6.75 1.27
CA TYR A 50 -0.30 -7.00 0.23
C TYR A 50 -1.69 -7.31 0.78
N VAL A 51 -1.81 -8.02 1.91
CA VAL A 51 -3.09 -8.23 2.59
C VAL A 51 -3.70 -6.90 3.00
N PHE A 52 -2.93 -6.05 3.66
CA PHE A 52 -3.37 -4.69 4.01
C PHE A 52 -3.82 -3.91 2.77
N GLN A 53 -3.03 -3.93 1.70
CA GLN A 53 -3.36 -3.24 0.46
C GLN A 53 -4.69 -3.74 -0.12
N MET A 54 -4.92 -5.05 -0.18
CA MET A 54 -6.18 -5.61 -0.67
C MET A 54 -7.37 -5.28 0.22
N GLU A 55 -7.21 -5.33 1.54
CA GLU A 55 -8.26 -4.97 2.50
C GLU A 55 -8.65 -3.51 2.33
N TRP A 56 -7.68 -2.60 2.26
CA TRP A 56 -7.95 -1.19 2.02
C TRP A 56 -8.68 -0.96 0.70
N ILE A 57 -8.21 -1.60 -0.39
CA ILE A 57 -8.84 -1.49 -1.72
C ILE A 57 -10.28 -2.01 -1.68
N ALA A 58 -10.53 -3.16 -1.06
CA ALA A 58 -11.86 -3.74 -0.98
C ALA A 58 -12.84 -2.86 -0.21
N MET A 59 -12.38 -2.21 0.86
CA MET A 59 -13.17 -1.27 1.65
C MET A 59 -13.49 0.04 0.89
N HIS A 60 -12.66 0.41 -0.09
CA HIS A 60 -12.82 1.61 -0.91
C HIS A 60 -13.14 1.28 -2.38
N ALA A 61 -13.63 0.06 -2.66
CA ALA A 61 -13.75 -0.46 -4.03
C ALA A 61 -14.64 0.40 -4.94
N THR A 62 -15.60 1.12 -4.36
CA THR A 62 -16.48 2.05 -5.08
C THR A 62 -15.78 3.33 -5.52
N GLU A 63 -14.63 3.68 -4.93
CA GLU A 63 -13.84 4.88 -5.22
C GLU A 63 -12.60 4.57 -6.04
N VAL A 64 -12.09 3.34 -5.97
CA VAL A 64 -10.93 2.89 -6.75
C VAL A 64 -11.27 2.83 -8.23
N VAL A 65 -10.40 3.38 -9.08
CA VAL A 65 -10.48 3.24 -10.55
C VAL A 65 -9.35 2.40 -11.13
N GLU A 66 -8.16 2.49 -10.53
CA GLU A 66 -7.00 1.71 -10.97
C GLU A 66 -6.19 1.23 -9.77
N ILE A 67 -5.53 0.10 -9.98
CA ILE A 67 -4.63 -0.53 -9.01
C ILE A 67 -3.31 -0.81 -9.71
N GLU A 68 -2.19 -0.51 -9.04
CA GLU A 68 -0.82 -0.63 -9.57
C GLU A 68 -0.62 0.10 -10.90
N ARG A 69 -1.08 1.36 -11.00
CA ARG A 69 -0.90 2.17 -12.21
C ARG A 69 0.60 2.43 -12.42
N SER A 70 1.11 2.03 -13.58
CA SER A 70 2.49 2.31 -14.00
C SER A 70 2.69 3.79 -14.27
N LEU A 71 3.77 4.36 -13.74
CA LEU A 71 4.19 5.75 -13.98
C LEU A 71 5.40 5.84 -14.93
N GLY A 72 5.84 4.69 -15.47
CA GLY A 72 7.07 4.58 -16.26
C GLY A 72 8.32 4.44 -15.40
N GLY A 73 9.45 4.10 -16.03
CA GLY A 73 10.74 3.96 -15.34
C GLY A 73 10.76 2.89 -14.23
N GLY A 74 9.89 1.88 -14.31
CA GLY A 74 9.76 0.83 -13.30
C GLY A 74 9.02 1.23 -12.02
N ARG A 75 8.33 2.39 -12.01
CA ARG A 75 7.57 2.88 -10.87
C ARG A 75 6.06 2.68 -11.08
N SER A 76 5.35 2.49 -9.99
CA SER A 76 3.89 2.41 -9.96
C SER A 76 3.35 3.04 -8.68
N ILE A 77 2.13 3.54 -8.75
CA ILE A 77 1.32 3.92 -7.59
C ILE A 77 0.38 2.76 -7.24
N ASP A 78 0.16 2.51 -5.96
CA ASP A 78 -0.67 1.39 -5.51
C ASP A 78 -2.13 1.51 -5.98
N VAL A 79 -2.73 2.70 -5.84
CA VAL A 79 -4.14 2.92 -6.14
C VAL A 79 -4.36 4.33 -6.72
N VAL A 80 -5.32 4.42 -7.64
CA VAL A 80 -5.88 5.70 -8.12
C VAL A 80 -7.37 5.72 -7.83
N LEU A 81 -7.85 6.82 -7.27
CA LEU A 81 -9.26 7.06 -6.96
C LEU A 81 -10.00 7.81 -8.07
N LYS A 82 -11.33 7.79 -8.04
CA LYS A 82 -12.22 8.45 -9.02
C LYS A 82 -12.01 9.96 -9.14
N ASP A 83 -11.60 10.61 -8.06
CA ASP A 83 -11.29 12.04 -8.01
C ASP A 83 -9.89 12.38 -8.55
N GLY A 84 -9.13 11.37 -8.99
CA GLY A 84 -7.76 11.53 -9.48
C GLY A 84 -6.68 11.41 -8.40
N THR A 85 -7.06 11.23 -7.14
CA THR A 85 -6.11 11.09 -6.03
C THR A 85 -5.27 9.83 -6.17
N PHE A 86 -3.96 9.97 -5.99
CA PHE A 86 -3.03 8.86 -5.89
C PHE A 86 -2.91 8.41 -4.45
N VAL A 87 -2.98 7.10 -4.21
CA VAL A 87 -2.90 6.52 -2.87
C VAL A 87 -1.74 5.52 -2.83
N GLU A 88 -0.82 5.73 -1.91
CA GLU A 88 0.31 4.85 -1.60
C GLU A 88 0.06 4.18 -0.25
N LEU A 89 0.12 2.85 -0.21
CA LEU A 89 -0.22 2.03 0.95
C LEU A 89 1.05 1.49 1.59
N LYS A 90 1.27 1.81 2.86
CA LYS A 90 2.51 1.50 3.58
C LYS A 90 2.25 0.61 4.80
N ASN A 91 2.82 -0.59 4.77
CA ASN A 91 2.89 -1.49 5.92
C ASN A 91 4.33 -1.52 6.43
N TYR A 92 4.61 -0.82 7.53
CA TYR A 92 5.94 -0.74 8.15
C TYR A 92 5.88 -1.13 9.62
N ASP A 93 6.84 -1.96 10.02
CA ASP A 93 7.15 -2.23 11.41
C ASP A 93 8.15 -1.17 11.90
N TRP A 94 7.63 -0.10 12.48
CA TRP A 94 8.42 1.05 12.93
C TRP A 94 9.36 0.73 14.09
N SER A 95 9.09 -0.34 14.86
CA SER A 95 9.92 -0.74 16.00
C SER A 95 11.36 -1.11 15.62
N LYS A 96 11.60 -1.36 14.31
CA LYS A 96 12.90 -1.72 13.75
C LYS A 96 13.79 -0.53 13.39
N TRP A 97 13.30 0.69 13.54
CA TRP A 97 13.97 1.89 13.05
C TRP A 97 14.36 2.79 14.21
N ASP A 98 15.65 3.13 14.26
CA ASP A 98 16.14 4.22 15.10
C ASP A 98 15.85 5.57 14.45
N GLU A 99 16.14 6.66 15.16
CA GLU A 99 15.86 8.01 14.67
C GLU A 99 16.54 8.31 13.32
N ARG A 100 17.78 7.86 13.12
CA ARG A 100 18.51 8.03 11.86
C ARG A 100 17.82 7.27 10.73
N GLY A 101 17.42 6.03 10.98
CA GLY A 101 16.67 5.22 10.02
C GLY A 101 15.32 5.82 9.66
N LEU A 102 14.61 6.41 10.63
CA LEU A 102 13.35 7.11 10.39
C LEU A 102 13.54 8.35 9.49
N ARG A 103 14.58 9.15 9.72
CA ARG A 103 14.90 10.31 8.85
C ARG A 103 15.22 9.87 7.43
N TYR A 104 16.03 8.82 7.28
CA TYR A 104 16.32 8.25 5.96
C TYR A 104 15.08 7.75 5.23
N LEU A 105 14.13 7.10 5.94
CA LEU A 105 12.86 6.69 5.34
C LEU A 105 11.98 7.88 4.96
N ALA A 106 11.92 8.91 5.80
CA ALA A 106 11.17 10.13 5.50
C ALA A 106 11.66 10.78 4.20
N GLU A 107 12.99 10.92 4.03
CA GLU A 107 13.60 11.42 2.80
C GLU A 107 13.25 10.55 1.58
N LYS A 108 13.26 9.22 1.73
CA LYS A 108 12.84 8.32 0.65
C LYS A 108 11.40 8.51 0.25
N PHE A 109 10.48 8.66 1.21
CA PHE A 109 9.09 8.90 0.90
C PHE A 109 8.87 10.29 0.31
N ALA A 110 9.62 11.30 0.74
CA ALA A 110 9.62 12.62 0.11
C ALA A 110 10.03 12.56 -1.38
N VAL A 111 11.04 11.77 -1.71
CA VAL A 111 11.43 11.52 -3.12
C VAL A 111 10.33 10.80 -3.89
N GLN A 112 9.68 9.79 -3.30
CA GLN A 112 8.54 9.10 -3.92
C GLN A 112 7.36 10.05 -4.17
N LEU A 113 6.99 10.85 -3.17
CA LEU A 113 5.93 11.85 -3.24
C LEU A 113 6.14 12.81 -4.41
N LYS A 114 7.36 13.35 -4.56
CA LYS A 114 7.69 14.27 -5.66
C LYS A 114 7.49 13.64 -7.04
N ILE A 115 7.71 12.34 -7.17
CA ILE A 115 7.45 11.62 -8.43
C ILE A 115 5.94 11.51 -8.64
N TYR A 116 5.18 11.14 -7.61
CA TYR A 116 3.72 11.01 -7.72
C TYR A 116 3.04 12.34 -8.04
N GLN A 117 3.52 13.45 -7.48
CA GLN A 117 3.03 14.81 -7.75
C GLN A 117 3.27 15.27 -9.20
N GLN A 118 4.10 14.59 -9.99
CA GLN A 118 4.22 14.85 -11.43
C GLN A 118 3.02 14.30 -12.22
N HIS A 119 2.20 13.44 -11.60
CA HIS A 119 1.14 12.69 -12.25
C HIS A 119 -0.24 12.88 -11.60
N ALA A 120 -0.30 13.49 -10.42
CA ALA A 120 -1.55 13.73 -9.69
C ALA A 120 -1.46 15.00 -8.84
N ASP A 121 -2.59 15.72 -8.75
CA ASP A 121 -2.70 16.93 -7.93
C ASP A 121 -2.75 16.63 -6.43
N GLN A 122 -3.25 15.44 -6.06
CA GLN A 122 -3.35 14.98 -4.68
C GLN A 122 -2.72 13.60 -4.50
N VAL A 123 -1.91 13.46 -3.45
CA VAL A 123 -1.25 12.21 -3.08
C VAL A 123 -1.51 11.92 -1.60
N LYS A 124 -2.02 10.72 -1.32
CA LYS A 124 -2.25 10.18 0.02
C LYS A 124 -1.22 9.10 0.35
N PHE A 125 -0.64 9.15 1.54
CA PHE A 125 0.10 8.05 2.13
C PHE A 125 -0.72 7.46 3.27
N ILE A 126 -1.16 6.21 3.12
CA ILE A 126 -1.94 5.50 4.12
C ILE A 126 -1.04 4.48 4.80
N PHE A 127 -0.79 4.66 6.10
CA PHE A 127 0.05 3.78 6.88
C PHE A 127 -0.78 2.82 7.73
N GLN A 128 -0.44 1.53 7.71
CA GLN A 128 -1.08 0.56 8.60
C GLN A 128 -0.62 0.77 10.05
N ASN A 129 -1.57 0.79 10.99
CA ASN A 129 -1.45 0.90 12.44
C ASN A 129 -0.89 2.24 12.97
N SER A 130 0.21 2.75 12.41
CA SER A 130 0.85 3.97 12.89
C SER A 130 1.80 4.58 11.86
N VAL A 131 2.23 5.81 12.11
CA VAL A 131 3.33 6.48 11.40
C VAL A 131 4.08 7.38 12.39
N PRO A 132 5.42 7.32 12.46
CA PRO A 132 6.21 8.22 13.30
C PRO A 132 6.05 9.68 12.88
N ASN A 133 6.05 10.60 13.86
CA ASN A 133 5.84 12.03 13.60
C ASN A 133 6.86 12.61 12.62
N ILE A 134 8.13 12.19 12.66
CA ILE A 134 9.17 12.65 11.72
C ILE A 134 8.76 12.33 10.27
N VAL A 135 8.22 11.13 10.03
CA VAL A 135 7.80 10.70 8.69
C VAL A 135 6.54 11.43 8.26
N ARG A 136 5.55 11.55 9.16
CA ARG A 136 4.30 12.27 8.90
C ARG A 136 4.57 13.73 8.54
N GLN A 137 5.31 14.43 9.39
CA GLN A 137 5.60 15.86 9.23
C GLN A 137 6.35 16.14 7.93
N GLU A 138 7.33 15.31 7.58
CA GLU A 138 8.05 15.46 6.31
C GLU A 138 7.09 15.38 5.11
N LEU A 139 6.23 14.35 5.07
CA LEU A 139 5.27 14.16 3.99
C LEU A 139 4.21 15.27 3.91
N GLU A 140 3.61 15.63 5.04
CA GLU A 140 2.59 16.68 5.11
C GLU A 140 3.17 18.05 4.76
N SER A 141 4.42 18.35 5.14
CA SER A 141 5.09 19.60 4.79
C SER A 141 5.31 19.77 3.27
N LEU A 142 5.33 18.66 2.54
CA LEU A 142 5.47 18.61 1.09
C LEU A 142 4.13 18.49 0.36
N GLY A 143 3.01 18.59 1.10
CA GLY A 143 1.66 18.59 0.54
C GLY A 143 1.02 17.22 0.37
N ALA A 144 1.58 16.16 0.95
CA ALA A 144 0.88 14.88 1.03
C ALA A 144 -0.19 14.90 2.12
N ILE A 145 -1.25 14.13 1.93
CA ILE A 145 -2.18 13.78 3.00
C ILE A 145 -1.70 12.48 3.64
N VAL A 146 -1.55 12.46 4.97
CA VAL A 146 -1.09 11.27 5.71
C VAL A 146 -2.21 10.75 6.60
N GLU A 147 -2.63 9.51 6.37
CA GLU A 147 -3.65 8.84 7.17
C GLU A 147 -3.08 7.57 7.80
N VAL A 148 -3.66 7.18 8.94
CA VAL A 148 -3.35 5.91 9.60
C VAL A 148 -4.59 5.04 9.54
N TYR A 149 -4.43 3.85 8.99
CA TYR A 149 -5.48 2.84 8.90
C TYR A 149 -5.25 1.77 9.98
N PRO A 150 -6.27 1.44 10.79
CA PRO A 150 -6.12 0.48 11.89
C PRO A 150 -5.87 -0.97 11.43
#